data_AF-A0A561EVD9-F1
#
_entry.id   AF-A0A561EVD9-F1
#
_cell.length_a   1.000
_cell.length_b   1.000
_cell.length_c   1.000
_cell.angle_alpha   90.00
_cell.angle_beta   90.00
_cell.angle_gamma   90.00
#
_symmetry.space_group_name_H-M   'P 1'
#
loop_
_entity.id
_entity.type
_entity.pdbx_description
1 polymer ?
#
loop_
_entity_poly.entity_id
_entity_poly.type
_entity_poly.pdbx_seq_one_letter_code
_entity_poly.pdbx_strand_id
1 'polypeptide(L)'
;MKPVQAADAAICTTEGAAGRGRGRQAGVALLMGGVLLLGAACSSGGGGGSKDGASGGGSGTPGTASSPAAPKTSAAVLTVTPKDGAEDVAPTNGLQVTVAGGTLTNVEVTDKNSKAVPGTISADGLSWKPSGALAVGMVYKVNAQAKDANGLVAASTSTFTTLTPAKTVATNDNISDNATYGVGMIVSVAFSKPIKNKDAVAKGITFESSNGTVVKGHWFGSQRLDFRPAEYWKAGTKVTVHYKLKSVEVSPGVYGDVDRDEPFTIGRSQVSTADAGTHMMTVKRDGAVYKTIPITAGNDENPSWNGTMVISGKEKVTRMNSATVANIQGEEYDVPDVPHAMRLTSSGTYVHGNYWGNAFGKSNASHGCISMQDAKGGDDGSTAGKFFAESLIGDVVKIVNSKGKTVSPDNGLSGWTLSWSQW
;
A
#
# COMPACT_ATOMS: atom_id res chain seq x y z
N MET A 1 23.73 12.46 39.52
CA MET A 1 23.51 13.80 38.93
C MET A 1 22.70 13.63 37.65
N LYS A 2 21.89 14.65 37.31
CA LYS A 2 20.79 14.64 36.32
C LYS A 2 21.15 14.06 34.93
N PRO A 3 20.15 13.49 34.21
CA PRO A 3 20.34 12.89 32.89
C PRO A 3 20.39 13.95 31.78
N VAL A 4 21.20 13.69 30.75
CA VAL A 4 21.18 14.45 29.49
C VAL A 4 20.30 13.72 28.49
N GLN A 5 19.41 14.51 27.89
CA GLN A 5 18.41 14.18 26.91
C GLN A 5 18.96 14.54 25.52
N ALA A 6 18.86 13.62 24.54
CA ALA A 6 18.88 13.91 23.10
C ALA A 6 18.35 12.65 22.39
N ALA A 7 17.17 12.61 21.76
CA ALA A 7 16.59 13.43 20.69
C ALA A 7 17.08 13.04 19.29
N ASP A 8 16.10 12.48 18.56
CA ASP A 8 15.74 12.62 17.16
C ASP A 8 16.54 12.00 16.00
N ALA A 9 15.71 11.27 15.24
CA ALA A 9 15.87 10.76 13.90
C ALA A 9 16.36 11.82 12.90
N ALA A 10 17.40 11.45 12.15
CA ALA A 10 17.86 12.22 11.00
C ALA A 10 17.10 11.78 9.73
N ILE A 11 16.32 12.72 9.22
CA ILE A 11 15.75 12.76 7.87
C ILE A 11 16.89 13.07 6.90
N CYS A 12 17.03 12.28 5.85
CA CYS A 12 18.01 12.50 4.79
C CYS A 12 17.45 13.54 3.80
N THR A 13 17.96 14.78 3.87
CA THR A 13 17.76 15.81 2.83
C THR A 13 18.94 15.79 1.86
N THR A 14 18.64 15.57 0.59
CA THR A 14 19.56 15.74 -0.54
C THR A 14 19.77 17.23 -0.83
N GLU A 15 20.96 17.77 -0.57
CA GLU A 15 21.39 19.07 -1.08
C GLU A 15 22.22 18.89 -2.36
N GLY A 16 21.67 19.39 -3.47
CA GLY A 16 22.38 19.57 -4.73
C GLY A 16 23.21 20.84 -4.71
N ALA A 17 24.45 20.72 -5.17
CA ALA A 17 25.39 21.82 -5.33
C ALA A 17 24.91 22.85 -6.38
N ALA A 18 24.88 24.13 -6.02
CA ALA A 18 24.70 25.24 -6.95
C ALA A 18 25.91 26.19 -6.88
N GLY A 19 26.62 26.30 -7.99
CA GLY A 19 27.80 27.13 -8.17
C GLY A 19 27.48 28.63 -8.25
N ARG A 20 28.45 29.43 -7.75
CA ARG A 20 28.50 30.88 -7.84
C ARG A 20 28.65 31.36 -9.30
N GLY A 21 27.80 32.29 -9.71
CA GLY A 21 28.00 33.13 -10.90
C GLY A 21 27.58 34.57 -10.62
N ARG A 22 28.54 35.49 -10.61
CA ARG A 22 28.37 36.95 -10.53
C ARG A 22 27.82 37.49 -11.86
N GLY A 23 26.89 38.46 -11.80
CA GLY A 23 26.48 39.28 -12.95
C GLY A 23 25.76 40.55 -12.49
N ARG A 24 26.14 41.70 -13.05
CA ARG A 24 25.83 43.09 -12.66
C ARG A 24 24.61 43.64 -13.42
N GLN A 25 23.94 44.62 -12.78
CA GLN A 25 23.26 45.81 -13.38
C GLN A 25 22.06 45.52 -14.31
N ALA A 26 21.04 46.37 -14.50
CA ALA A 26 20.67 47.73 -14.07
C ALA A 26 19.13 47.80 -14.10
N GLY A 27 18.53 48.76 -13.38
CA GLY A 27 17.10 49.04 -13.49
C GLY A 27 16.76 49.92 -14.69
N VAL A 28 15.50 49.87 -15.14
CA VAL A 28 14.75 50.97 -15.78
C VAL A 28 13.26 50.69 -15.60
N ALA A 29 12.51 51.68 -15.10
CA ALA A 29 11.07 51.78 -15.22
C ALA A 29 10.73 52.61 -16.47
N LEU A 30 9.64 52.31 -17.20
CA LEU A 30 8.66 53.27 -17.73
C LEU A 30 7.58 52.58 -18.60
N LEU A 31 6.32 52.78 -18.20
CA LEU A 31 5.16 53.34 -18.93
C LEU A 31 4.91 53.10 -20.45
N MET A 32 3.61 52.92 -20.72
CA MET A 32 2.80 53.33 -21.91
C MET A 32 2.67 52.39 -23.12
N GLY A 33 1.41 51.99 -23.38
CA GLY A 33 0.69 52.51 -24.55
C GLY A 33 0.36 51.56 -25.72
N GLY A 34 -0.94 51.24 -25.86
CA GLY A 34 -1.66 51.07 -27.15
C GLY A 34 -1.43 49.78 -27.94
N VAL A 35 -2.32 49.28 -28.80
CA VAL A 35 -3.61 49.75 -29.35
C VAL A 35 -4.22 48.56 -30.14
N LEU A 36 -5.53 48.38 -30.02
CA LEU A 36 -6.59 47.92 -30.97
C LEU A 36 -6.33 46.82 -32.04
N LEU A 37 -7.34 45.94 -32.22
CA LEU A 37 -8.34 45.90 -33.32
C LEU A 37 -9.31 44.72 -33.05
N LEU A 38 -10.60 44.96 -32.72
CA LEU A 38 -11.81 44.97 -33.59
C LEU A 38 -12.23 43.58 -34.12
N GLY A 39 -13.51 43.16 -34.15
CA GLY A 39 -14.80 43.83 -33.96
C GLY A 39 -15.91 42.81 -33.57
N ALA A 40 -16.95 43.26 -32.86
CA ALA A 40 -18.26 43.69 -33.40
C ALA A 40 -19.23 42.50 -33.60
N ALA A 41 -20.50 42.50 -33.21
CA ALA A 41 -21.41 43.43 -32.51
C ALA A 41 -22.62 42.56 -32.08
N CYS A 42 -23.17 42.70 -30.86
CA CYS A 42 -24.35 43.51 -30.46
C CYS A 42 -25.65 43.16 -31.26
N SER A 43 -26.85 43.10 -30.69
CA SER A 43 -27.41 43.92 -29.62
C SER A 43 -28.69 43.31 -29.05
N SER A 44 -28.82 43.36 -27.73
CA SER A 44 -30.08 43.53 -27.01
C SER A 44 -30.33 45.03 -26.79
N GLY A 45 -31.58 45.48 -26.86
CA GLY A 45 -31.95 46.85 -26.49
C GLY A 45 -33.44 46.97 -26.15
N GLY A 46 -33.72 47.43 -24.94
CA GLY A 46 -35.03 47.92 -24.51
C GLY A 46 -35.00 49.43 -24.24
N GLY A 47 -36.18 50.04 -24.17
CA GLY A 47 -36.38 51.42 -23.68
C GLY A 47 -37.46 52.18 -24.46
N GLY A 48 -38.53 52.58 -23.75
CA GLY A 48 -39.74 53.17 -24.33
C GLY A 48 -39.77 54.71 -24.46
N GLY A 49 -40.92 55.23 -24.91
CA GLY A 49 -41.28 56.66 -24.82
C GLY A 49 -42.25 57.19 -25.91
N SER A 50 -43.52 57.31 -25.53
CA SER A 50 -44.57 58.31 -25.89
C SER A 50 -44.89 58.79 -27.33
N LYS A 51 -46.21 58.66 -27.63
CA LYS A 51 -47.18 59.63 -28.21
C LYS A 51 -46.97 60.26 -29.60
N ASP A 52 -47.86 59.97 -30.55
CA ASP A 52 -49.02 60.80 -30.95
C ASP A 52 -49.65 60.34 -32.28
N GLY A 53 -50.99 60.44 -32.38
CA GLY A 53 -51.66 60.96 -33.59
C GLY A 53 -52.07 60.03 -34.75
N ALA A 54 -53.37 59.69 -34.75
CA ALA A 54 -54.30 59.72 -35.90
C ALA A 54 -54.36 58.57 -36.95
N SER A 55 -55.49 57.85 -36.85
CA SER A 55 -56.49 57.50 -37.88
C SER A 55 -56.10 56.72 -39.15
N GLY A 56 -56.75 55.56 -39.32
CA GLY A 56 -56.88 54.84 -40.59
C GLY A 56 -57.53 53.48 -40.39
N GLY A 57 -58.85 53.40 -40.55
CA GLY A 57 -59.64 52.19 -40.33
C GLY A 57 -59.37 51.06 -41.33
N GLY A 58 -59.45 49.83 -40.83
CA GLY A 58 -59.43 48.60 -41.60
C GLY A 58 -59.92 47.44 -40.75
N SER A 59 -61.20 47.10 -40.90
CA SER A 59 -61.90 46.00 -40.25
C SER A 59 -61.28 44.65 -40.61
N GLY A 60 -60.71 43.95 -39.61
CA GLY A 60 -60.28 42.55 -39.71
C GLY A 60 -60.56 41.84 -38.39
N THR A 61 -61.38 40.81 -38.44
CA THR A 61 -61.87 39.94 -37.36
C THR A 61 -60.77 39.53 -36.35
N PRO A 62 -61.03 39.55 -35.03
CA PRO A 62 -60.07 39.02 -34.05
C PRO A 62 -59.97 37.50 -34.20
N GLY A 63 -58.88 37.03 -34.80
CA GLY A 63 -58.45 35.65 -34.65
C GLY A 63 -58.09 35.42 -33.18
N THR A 64 -58.79 34.52 -32.52
CA THR A 64 -58.44 33.99 -31.20
C THR A 64 -57.04 33.41 -31.26
N ALA A 65 -56.05 34.19 -30.84
CA ALA A 65 -54.72 33.70 -30.57
C ALA A 65 -54.84 32.76 -29.36
N SER A 66 -54.78 31.45 -29.61
CA SER A 66 -54.62 30.46 -28.56
C SER A 66 -53.34 30.77 -27.78
N SER A 67 -53.49 31.11 -26.51
CA SER A 67 -52.37 31.25 -25.59
C SER A 67 -51.55 29.96 -25.57
N PRO A 68 -50.21 29.98 -25.72
CA PRO A 68 -49.39 28.79 -25.60
C PRO A 68 -49.64 28.10 -24.26
N ALA A 69 -50.03 26.83 -24.28
CA ALA A 69 -50.22 26.04 -23.06
C ALA A 69 -48.92 26.05 -22.23
N ALA A 70 -49.04 26.31 -20.93
CA ALA A 70 -47.89 26.33 -20.03
C ALA A 70 -47.10 25.02 -20.11
N PRO A 71 -45.76 25.06 -20.06
CA PRO A 71 -44.94 23.85 -20.12
C PRO A 71 -45.32 22.91 -18.97
N LYS A 72 -45.63 21.65 -19.30
CA LYS A 72 -45.95 20.61 -18.31
C LYS A 72 -44.66 20.23 -17.58
N THR A 73 -44.64 20.39 -16.26
CA THR A 73 -43.54 19.92 -15.40
C THR A 73 -43.80 18.48 -14.97
N SER A 74 -42.74 17.68 -14.86
CA SER A 74 -42.83 16.31 -14.36
C SER A 74 -43.32 16.28 -12.91
N ALA A 75 -44.13 15.28 -12.56
CA ALA A 75 -44.52 14.99 -11.18
C ALA A 75 -43.42 14.24 -10.39
N ALA A 76 -42.36 13.77 -11.07
CA ALA A 76 -41.25 13.08 -10.44
C ALA A 76 -40.37 14.06 -9.65
N VAL A 77 -40.14 13.74 -8.37
CA VAL A 77 -39.29 14.53 -7.46
C VAL A 77 -38.06 13.72 -7.10
N LEU A 78 -36.90 14.15 -7.60
CA LEU A 78 -35.61 13.56 -7.28
C LEU A 78 -35.07 14.12 -5.96
N THR A 79 -34.58 13.24 -5.09
CA THR A 79 -33.83 13.61 -3.88
C THR A 79 -32.45 12.97 -3.94
N VAL A 80 -31.41 13.80 -3.82
CA VAL A 80 -30.03 13.35 -3.66
C VAL A 80 -29.62 13.61 -2.20
N THR A 81 -29.22 12.55 -1.52
CA THR A 81 -28.51 12.62 -0.23
C THR A 81 -27.07 12.24 -0.51
N PRO A 82 -26.08 13.08 -0.18
CA PRO A 82 -26.19 14.32 0.59
C PRO A 82 -26.70 15.50 -0.26
N LYS A 83 -27.04 16.61 0.39
CA LYS A 83 -27.43 17.87 -0.28
C LYS A 83 -26.30 18.39 -1.18
N ASP A 84 -26.66 19.17 -2.19
CA ASP A 84 -25.68 19.84 -3.05
C ASP A 84 -24.76 20.75 -2.23
N GLY A 85 -23.46 20.69 -2.51
CA GLY A 85 -22.40 21.38 -1.79
C GLY A 85 -22.07 20.79 -0.42
N ALA A 86 -22.62 19.63 -0.02
CA ALA A 86 -22.30 19.03 1.27
C ALA A 86 -20.82 18.64 1.37
N GLU A 87 -20.23 18.86 2.53
CA GLU A 87 -18.86 18.48 2.87
C GLU A 87 -18.86 17.39 3.94
N ASP A 88 -17.70 16.76 4.13
CA ASP A 88 -17.48 15.70 5.13
C ASP A 88 -18.46 14.51 5.05
N VAL A 89 -18.87 14.18 3.83
CA VAL A 89 -19.84 13.10 3.59
C VAL A 89 -19.20 11.75 3.87
N ALA A 90 -19.90 10.91 4.62
CA ALA A 90 -19.44 9.55 4.93
C ALA A 90 -19.22 8.74 3.64
N PRO A 91 -18.01 8.18 3.41
CA PRO A 91 -17.71 7.39 2.22
C PRO A 91 -18.55 6.13 2.10
N THR A 92 -18.97 5.59 3.25
CA THR A 92 -19.88 4.44 3.34
C THR A 92 -21.28 4.92 3.68
N ASN A 93 -22.27 4.53 2.88
CA ASN A 93 -23.69 4.84 3.05
C ASN A 93 -24.05 6.34 3.06
N GLY A 94 -23.12 7.25 2.76
CA GLY A 94 -23.41 8.69 2.71
C GLY A 94 -24.12 9.16 1.44
N LEU A 95 -24.12 8.35 0.37
CA LEU A 95 -24.76 8.66 -0.91
C LEU A 95 -25.97 7.77 -1.19
N GLN A 96 -27.12 8.39 -1.43
CA GLN A 96 -28.34 7.76 -1.91
C GLN A 96 -29.11 8.70 -2.82
N VAL A 97 -29.65 8.19 -3.92
CA VAL A 97 -30.58 8.93 -4.80
C VAL A 97 -31.94 8.25 -4.73
N THR A 98 -33.01 9.03 -4.55
CA THR A 98 -34.38 8.51 -4.55
C THR A 98 -35.30 9.35 -5.43
N VAL A 99 -36.43 8.78 -5.81
CA VAL A 99 -37.48 9.48 -6.53
C VAL A 99 -38.85 9.23 -5.88
N ALA A 100 -39.68 10.26 -5.84
CA ALA A 100 -41.12 10.16 -5.54
C ALA A 100 -41.93 10.57 -6.78
N GLY A 101 -43.11 9.96 -6.99
CA GLY A 101 -43.97 10.31 -8.13
C GLY A 101 -43.44 9.90 -9.51
N GLY A 102 -42.46 8.97 -9.57
CA GLY A 102 -41.84 8.51 -10.81
C GLY A 102 -40.88 7.34 -10.58
N THR A 103 -40.08 7.02 -11.61
CA THR A 103 -39.04 5.98 -11.57
C THR A 103 -37.71 6.53 -12.08
N LEU A 104 -36.61 6.12 -11.45
CA LEU A 104 -35.26 6.45 -11.88
C LEU A 104 -34.98 5.77 -13.21
N THR A 105 -34.43 6.54 -14.15
CA THR A 105 -34.08 6.08 -15.50
C THR A 105 -32.59 6.08 -15.73
N ASN A 106 -31.87 7.01 -15.11
CA ASN A 106 -30.41 7.05 -15.13
C ASN A 106 -29.88 7.70 -13.85
N VAL A 107 -28.81 7.15 -13.30
CA VAL A 107 -28.03 7.76 -12.22
C VAL A 107 -26.56 7.56 -12.54
N GLU A 108 -25.87 8.67 -12.78
CA GLU A 108 -24.45 8.69 -13.06
C GLU A 108 -23.75 9.46 -11.95
N VAL A 109 -22.75 8.82 -11.34
CA VAL A 109 -21.94 9.43 -10.29
C VAL A 109 -20.49 9.34 -10.70
N THR A 110 -19.80 10.47 -10.74
CA THR A 110 -18.40 10.56 -11.19
C THR A 110 -17.55 11.33 -10.19
N ASP A 111 -16.29 10.94 -10.05
CA ASP A 111 -15.31 11.75 -9.34
C ASP A 111 -14.85 12.96 -10.19
N LYS A 112 -13.98 13.80 -9.60
CA LYS A 112 -13.38 14.98 -10.28
C LYS A 112 -12.58 14.65 -11.55
N ASN A 113 -12.16 13.39 -11.73
CA ASN A 113 -11.41 12.92 -12.90
C ASN A 113 -12.34 12.20 -13.90
N SER A 114 -13.66 12.36 -13.76
CA SER A 114 -14.69 11.71 -14.58
C SER A 114 -14.71 10.18 -14.47
N LYS A 115 -14.10 9.60 -13.41
CA LYS A 115 -14.20 8.16 -13.15
C LYS A 115 -15.58 7.86 -12.57
N ALA A 116 -16.30 6.96 -13.23
CA ALA A 116 -17.62 6.51 -12.78
C ALA A 116 -17.54 5.71 -11.45
N VAL A 117 -18.51 5.95 -10.58
CA VAL A 117 -18.75 5.18 -9.36
C VAL A 117 -19.78 4.09 -9.68
N PRO A 118 -19.42 2.81 -9.55
CA PRO A 118 -20.38 1.72 -9.70
C PRO A 118 -21.51 1.83 -8.68
N GLY A 119 -22.74 1.64 -9.14
CA GLY A 119 -23.92 1.58 -8.29
C GLY A 119 -25.09 0.95 -9.03
N THR A 120 -26.22 0.81 -8.33
CA THR A 120 -27.36 0.06 -8.85
C THR A 120 -28.66 0.76 -8.49
N ILE A 121 -29.54 0.90 -9.49
CA ILE A 121 -30.94 1.28 -9.27
C ILE A 121 -31.67 0.06 -8.70
N SER A 122 -32.44 0.25 -7.63
CA SER A 122 -33.25 -0.80 -7.03
C SER A 122 -34.27 -1.38 -8.02
N ALA A 123 -34.68 -2.63 -7.80
CA ALA A 123 -35.58 -3.32 -8.73
C ALA A 123 -36.94 -2.62 -8.91
N ASP A 124 -37.39 -1.87 -7.91
CA ASP A 124 -38.60 -1.04 -7.96
C ASP A 124 -38.40 0.31 -8.70
N GLY A 125 -37.17 0.65 -9.09
CA GLY A 125 -36.83 1.89 -9.76
C GLY A 125 -36.84 3.13 -8.86
N LEU A 126 -36.99 2.97 -7.54
CA LEU A 126 -37.23 4.11 -6.64
C LEU A 126 -35.97 4.67 -5.98
N SER A 127 -34.87 3.91 -5.99
CA SER A 127 -33.63 4.31 -5.33
C SER A 127 -32.39 3.86 -6.08
N TRP A 128 -31.27 4.54 -5.86
CA TRP A 128 -29.94 4.14 -6.31
C TRP A 128 -28.93 4.32 -5.18
N LYS A 129 -27.97 3.40 -5.09
CA LYS A 129 -26.84 3.48 -4.14
C LYS A 129 -25.55 2.98 -4.79
N PRO A 130 -24.37 3.48 -4.35
CA PRO A 130 -23.10 2.94 -4.80
C PRO A 130 -22.93 1.47 -4.33
N SER A 131 -22.23 0.67 -5.12
CA SER A 131 -21.98 -0.75 -4.84
C SER A 131 -20.86 -0.97 -3.80
N GLY A 132 -20.10 0.08 -3.47
CA GLY A 132 -19.02 0.06 -2.49
C GLY A 132 -18.82 1.44 -1.86
N ALA A 133 -17.87 1.52 -0.92
CA ALA A 133 -17.49 2.79 -0.31
C ALA A 133 -16.88 3.73 -1.36
N LEU A 134 -17.20 5.02 -1.23
CA LEU A 134 -16.57 6.08 -2.01
C LEU A 134 -15.13 6.29 -1.55
N ALA A 135 -14.29 6.83 -2.42
CA ALA A 135 -12.97 7.30 -1.99
C ALA A 135 -13.10 8.54 -1.09
N VAL A 136 -12.27 8.61 -0.05
CA VAL A 136 -12.18 9.74 0.91
C VAL A 136 -11.51 10.97 0.29
N GLY A 137 -11.83 12.17 0.78
CA GLY A 137 -11.22 13.43 0.34
C GLY A 137 -11.50 13.76 -1.13
N MET A 138 -12.55 13.18 -1.71
CA MET A 138 -12.92 13.32 -3.11
C MET A 138 -14.24 14.06 -3.28
N VAL A 139 -14.29 14.88 -4.33
CA VAL A 139 -15.50 15.53 -4.83
C VAL A 139 -16.18 14.60 -5.82
N TYR A 140 -17.49 14.41 -5.65
CA TYR A 140 -18.34 13.67 -6.57
C TYR A 140 -19.42 14.56 -7.16
N LYS A 141 -19.75 14.28 -8.42
CA LYS A 141 -20.90 14.83 -9.12
C LYS A 141 -21.92 13.74 -9.36
N VAL A 142 -23.18 14.02 -9.07
CA VAL A 142 -24.33 13.14 -9.29
C VAL A 142 -25.21 13.77 -10.36
N ASN A 143 -25.47 13.04 -11.44
CA ASN A 143 -26.48 13.37 -12.43
C ASN A 143 -27.57 12.29 -12.37
N ALA A 144 -28.79 12.68 -11.99
CA ALA A 144 -29.91 11.77 -11.87
C ALA A 144 -31.06 12.19 -12.81
N GLN A 145 -31.74 11.21 -13.38
CA GLN A 145 -32.91 11.41 -14.22
C GLN A 145 -34.02 10.44 -13.82
N ALA A 146 -35.24 10.94 -13.75
CA ALA A 146 -36.44 10.16 -13.52
C ALA A 146 -37.54 10.51 -14.53
N LYS A 147 -38.52 9.62 -14.67
CA LYS A 147 -39.75 9.86 -15.43
C LYS A 147 -40.97 9.64 -14.56
N ASP A 148 -41.98 10.48 -14.73
CA ASP A 148 -43.30 10.28 -14.12
C ASP A 148 -44.17 9.34 -14.99
N ALA A 149 -45.41 9.08 -14.54
CA ALA A 149 -46.36 8.24 -15.24
C ALA A 149 -46.79 8.80 -16.63
N ASN A 150 -46.61 10.09 -16.87
CA ASN A 150 -46.89 10.74 -18.16
C ASN A 150 -45.66 10.76 -19.08
N GLY A 151 -44.55 10.15 -18.66
CA GLY A 151 -43.28 10.14 -19.40
C GLY A 151 -42.50 11.45 -19.33
N LEU A 152 -42.92 12.42 -18.51
CA LEU A 152 -42.21 13.69 -18.34
C LEU A 152 -40.94 13.48 -17.50
N VAL A 153 -39.83 14.01 -17.99
CA VAL A 153 -38.50 13.84 -17.36
C VAL A 153 -38.28 14.88 -16.26
N ALA A 154 -37.80 14.42 -15.11
CA ALA A 154 -37.16 15.24 -14.09
C ALA A 154 -35.66 14.95 -14.08
N ALA A 155 -34.83 15.98 -13.96
CA ALA A 155 -33.38 15.84 -13.87
C ALA A 155 -32.86 16.60 -12.65
N SER A 156 -31.81 16.08 -12.04
CA SER A 156 -31.12 16.69 -10.91
C SER A 156 -29.62 16.55 -11.09
N THR A 157 -28.90 17.62 -10.73
CA THR A 157 -27.44 17.62 -10.63
C THR A 157 -27.08 18.09 -9.24
N SER A 158 -26.19 17.35 -8.59
CA SER A 158 -25.69 17.66 -7.24
C SER A 158 -24.21 17.34 -7.16
N THR A 159 -23.51 18.05 -6.30
CA THR A 159 -22.10 17.85 -5.99
C THR A 159 -21.91 17.73 -4.49
N PHE A 160 -20.94 16.94 -4.06
CA PHE A 160 -20.58 16.83 -2.65
C PHE A 160 -19.13 16.37 -2.48
N THR A 161 -18.59 16.62 -1.30
CA THR A 161 -17.24 16.24 -0.91
C THR A 161 -17.29 15.19 0.20
N THR A 162 -16.58 14.09 0.01
CA THR A 162 -16.43 13.05 1.03
C THR A 162 -15.46 13.48 2.12
N LEU A 163 -15.59 12.89 3.32
CA LEU A 163 -14.72 13.19 4.46
C LEU A 163 -13.25 13.14 4.09
N THR A 164 -12.50 14.13 4.55
CA THR A 164 -11.03 14.15 4.46
C THR A 164 -10.47 13.56 5.76
N PRO A 165 -9.68 12.48 5.71
CA PRO A 165 -9.17 11.87 6.93
C PRO A 165 -8.28 12.83 7.72
N ALA A 166 -8.68 13.18 8.94
CA ALA A 166 -7.86 13.99 9.84
C ALA A 166 -6.67 13.20 10.43
N LYS A 167 -6.76 11.86 10.41
CA LYS A 167 -5.76 10.95 10.98
C LYS A 167 -5.50 9.80 10.02
N THR A 168 -4.22 9.51 9.82
CA THR A 168 -3.77 8.34 9.05
C THR A 168 -2.93 7.38 9.89
N VAL A 169 -2.78 6.16 9.38
CA VAL A 169 -1.79 5.18 9.82
C VAL A 169 -0.77 4.99 8.70
N ALA A 170 0.51 5.02 9.07
CA ALA A 170 1.59 4.77 8.13
C ALA A 170 1.70 3.27 7.86
N THR A 171 1.83 2.91 6.59
CA THR A 171 1.95 1.54 6.11
C THR A 171 3.36 1.29 5.56
N ASN A 172 4.08 0.35 6.16
CA ASN A 172 5.43 -0.02 5.74
C ASN A 172 5.48 -1.52 5.43
N ASP A 173 6.13 -1.92 4.34
CA ASP A 173 6.37 -3.33 4.04
C ASP A 173 7.87 -3.64 3.94
N ASN A 174 8.16 -4.92 3.73
CA ASN A 174 9.52 -5.45 3.60
C ASN A 174 9.91 -5.73 2.14
N ILE A 175 9.19 -5.18 1.17
CA ILE A 175 9.50 -5.34 -0.25
C ILE A 175 10.09 -4.04 -0.82
N SER A 176 10.59 -4.13 -2.04
CA SER A 176 11.12 -3.01 -2.79
C SER A 176 10.68 -3.16 -4.22
N ASP A 177 10.32 -2.04 -4.82
CA ASP A 177 9.77 -2.00 -6.17
C ASP A 177 10.74 -2.61 -7.19
N ASN A 178 10.21 -3.53 -8.00
CA ASN A 178 10.91 -4.31 -9.01
C ASN A 178 12.06 -5.20 -8.49
N ALA A 179 12.14 -5.45 -7.18
CA ALA A 179 13.17 -6.32 -6.61
C ALA A 179 12.96 -7.81 -6.95
N THR A 180 13.99 -8.61 -6.70
CA THR A 180 13.96 -10.07 -6.85
C THR A 180 14.17 -10.75 -5.50
N TYR A 181 13.28 -11.69 -5.15
CA TYR A 181 13.30 -12.41 -3.88
C TYR A 181 13.38 -13.92 -4.06
N GLY A 182 13.86 -14.63 -3.03
CA GLY A 182 13.82 -16.08 -2.98
C GLY A 182 12.40 -16.66 -2.81
N VAL A 183 12.28 -17.96 -3.03
CA VAL A 183 10.99 -18.69 -3.05
C VAL A 183 10.25 -18.73 -1.71
N GLY A 184 10.93 -18.41 -0.61
CA GLY A 184 10.35 -18.32 0.72
C GLY A 184 9.79 -16.94 1.07
N MET A 185 9.82 -15.97 0.15
CA MET A 185 9.45 -14.59 0.48
C MET A 185 8.04 -14.50 1.09
N ILE A 186 7.97 -13.88 2.27
CA ILE A 186 6.73 -13.48 2.94
C ILE A 186 6.66 -11.96 2.83
N VAL A 187 5.55 -11.43 2.32
CA VAL A 187 5.30 -9.99 2.30
C VAL A 187 4.71 -9.61 3.65
N SER A 188 5.50 -8.92 4.48
CA SER A 188 5.12 -8.47 5.82
C SER A 188 4.77 -7.00 5.76
N VAL A 189 3.55 -6.64 6.18
CA VAL A 189 3.04 -5.27 6.21
C VAL A 189 2.87 -4.85 7.66
N ALA A 190 3.63 -3.82 8.06
CA ALA A 190 3.63 -3.23 9.39
C ALA A 190 2.90 -1.89 9.39
N PHE A 191 2.18 -1.63 10.48
CA PHE A 191 1.38 -0.43 10.67
C PHE A 191 1.85 0.36 11.88
N SER A 192 1.97 1.68 11.75
CA SER A 192 2.46 2.55 12.84
C SER A 192 1.52 2.64 14.06
N LYS A 193 0.27 2.16 13.94
CA LYS A 193 -0.71 2.11 15.03
C LYS A 193 -1.52 0.81 14.97
N PRO A 194 -2.11 0.36 16.10
CA PRO A 194 -3.02 -0.78 16.12
C PRO A 194 -4.19 -0.66 15.15
N ILE A 195 -4.42 -1.72 14.38
CA ILE A 195 -5.52 -1.86 13.42
C ILE A 195 -6.69 -2.54 14.10
N LYS A 196 -7.87 -1.90 14.06
CA LYS A 196 -9.13 -2.45 14.57
C LYS A 196 -9.91 -3.15 13.46
N ASN A 197 -9.97 -2.55 12.28
CA ASN A 197 -10.69 -3.08 11.13
C ASN A 197 -9.78 -3.98 10.26
N LYS A 198 -9.35 -5.09 10.84
CA LYS A 198 -8.39 -6.02 10.23
C LYS A 198 -8.85 -6.59 8.89
N ASP A 199 -10.14 -6.92 8.80
CA ASP A 199 -10.71 -7.52 7.58
C ASP A 199 -10.74 -6.53 6.42
N ALA A 200 -11.05 -5.26 6.69
CA ALA A 200 -11.03 -4.24 5.65
C ALA A 200 -9.61 -3.96 5.15
N VAL A 201 -8.62 -3.94 6.05
CA VAL A 201 -7.20 -3.81 5.68
C VAL A 201 -6.74 -5.00 4.86
N ALA A 202 -7.04 -6.23 5.29
CA ALA A 202 -6.66 -7.43 4.55
C ALA A 202 -7.29 -7.48 3.14
N LYS A 203 -8.54 -7.00 2.98
CA LYS A 203 -9.19 -6.89 1.66
C LYS A 203 -8.60 -5.78 0.79
N GLY A 204 -8.05 -4.72 1.41
CA GLY A 204 -7.38 -3.62 0.72
C GLY A 204 -5.98 -3.96 0.22
N ILE A 205 -5.43 -5.14 0.57
CA ILE A 205 -4.13 -5.60 0.08
C ILE A 205 -4.36 -6.86 -0.73
N THR A 206 -4.12 -6.79 -2.04
CA THR A 206 -4.35 -7.91 -2.96
C THR A 206 -3.10 -8.25 -3.74
N PHE A 207 -3.03 -9.49 -4.23
CA PHE A 207 -1.88 -10.02 -4.95
C PHE A 207 -2.32 -10.46 -6.34
N GLU A 208 -1.66 -9.91 -7.36
CA GLU A 208 -1.71 -10.44 -8.71
C GLU A 208 -0.44 -11.24 -8.96
N SER A 209 -0.57 -12.47 -9.48
CA SER A 209 0.60 -13.29 -9.82
C SER A 209 0.48 -13.88 -11.22
N SER A 210 1.58 -13.92 -11.95
CA SER A 210 1.62 -14.34 -13.36
C SER A 210 1.22 -15.81 -13.59
N ASN A 211 1.13 -16.61 -12.53
CA ASN A 211 0.75 -18.03 -12.58
C ASN A 211 -0.51 -18.35 -11.76
N GLY A 212 -1.24 -17.33 -11.29
CA GLY A 212 -2.47 -17.51 -10.51
C GLY A 212 -2.27 -18.08 -9.10
N THR A 213 -1.07 -17.99 -8.53
CA THR A 213 -0.79 -18.32 -7.13
C THR A 213 -1.67 -17.48 -6.21
N VAL A 214 -2.42 -18.17 -5.34
CA VAL A 214 -3.27 -17.55 -4.32
C VAL A 214 -2.45 -17.28 -3.06
N VAL A 215 -2.61 -16.08 -2.52
CA VAL A 215 -1.92 -15.60 -1.32
C VAL A 215 -2.95 -15.31 -0.23
N LYS A 216 -2.63 -15.66 1.01
CA LYS A 216 -3.47 -15.32 2.17
C LYS A 216 -2.69 -14.53 3.22
N GLY A 217 -3.39 -13.58 3.84
CA GLY A 217 -2.86 -12.79 4.95
C GLY A 217 -3.09 -13.45 6.30
N HIS A 218 -2.12 -13.33 7.21
CA HIS A 218 -2.18 -13.76 8.60
C HIS A 218 -1.74 -12.62 9.53
N TRP A 219 -2.59 -12.29 10.51
CA TRP A 219 -2.31 -11.20 11.45
C TRP A 219 -1.43 -11.67 12.61
N PHE A 220 -0.29 -11.02 12.79
CA PHE A 220 0.51 -11.11 14.02
C PHE A 220 0.24 -9.89 14.88
N GLY A 221 -0.52 -10.08 15.96
CA GLY A 221 -1.00 -8.97 16.80
C GLY A 221 -1.93 -8.04 16.03
N SER A 222 -1.92 -6.74 16.33
CA SER A 222 -2.78 -5.72 15.70
C SER A 222 -2.04 -4.80 14.73
N GLN A 223 -0.73 -4.99 14.54
CA GLN A 223 0.12 -4.05 13.78
C GLN A 223 0.95 -4.71 12.68
N ARG A 224 0.85 -6.03 12.51
CA ARG A 224 1.57 -6.74 11.45
C ARG A 224 0.66 -7.74 10.77
N LEU A 225 0.63 -7.68 9.44
CA LEU A 225 -0.10 -8.61 8.58
C LEU A 225 0.89 -9.18 7.56
N ASP A 226 1.09 -10.49 7.62
CA ASP A 226 2.00 -11.20 6.73
C ASP A 226 1.23 -11.95 5.65
N PHE A 227 1.78 -12.02 4.45
CA PHE A 227 1.17 -12.67 3.30
C PHE A 227 2.09 -13.72 2.70
N ARG A 228 1.57 -14.93 2.49
CA ARG A 228 2.26 -15.98 1.73
C ARG A 228 1.27 -16.92 1.03
N PRO A 229 1.73 -17.66 0.00
CA PRO A 229 1.03 -18.82 -0.52
C PRO A 229 1.13 -20.05 0.39
N ALA A 230 0.34 -21.08 0.06
CA ALA A 230 0.31 -22.33 0.81
C ALA A 230 1.66 -23.08 0.77
N GLU A 231 2.28 -23.10 -0.40
CA GLU A 231 3.59 -23.68 -0.69
C GLU A 231 4.56 -22.57 -1.10
N TYR A 232 5.86 -22.84 -1.12
CA TYR A 232 6.84 -21.87 -1.62
C TYR A 232 6.49 -21.37 -3.02
N TRP A 233 6.83 -20.11 -3.27
CA TRP A 233 6.63 -19.51 -4.57
C TRP A 233 7.35 -20.32 -5.66
N LYS A 234 6.72 -20.42 -6.84
CA LYS A 234 7.39 -20.98 -8.01
C LYS A 234 8.44 -20.00 -8.53
N ALA A 235 9.62 -20.49 -8.88
CA ALA A 235 10.67 -19.68 -9.48
C ALA A 235 10.18 -18.98 -10.75
N GLY A 236 10.60 -17.73 -10.95
CA GLY A 236 10.21 -16.89 -12.10
C GLY A 236 8.80 -16.28 -12.01
N THR A 237 8.05 -16.50 -10.93
CA THR A 237 6.73 -15.87 -10.74
C THR A 237 6.88 -14.35 -10.65
N LYS A 238 6.14 -13.61 -11.47
CA LYS A 238 5.99 -12.16 -11.31
C LYS A 238 4.80 -11.90 -10.41
N VAL A 239 4.97 -11.02 -9.44
CA VAL A 239 3.94 -10.69 -8.44
C VAL A 239 3.79 -9.19 -8.38
N THR A 240 2.56 -8.69 -8.35
CA THR A 240 2.25 -7.30 -8.04
C THR A 240 1.40 -7.28 -6.78
N VAL A 241 1.85 -6.53 -5.77
CA VAL A 241 1.04 -6.27 -4.57
C VAL A 241 0.30 -4.96 -4.76
N HIS A 242 -1.02 -5.00 -4.65
CA HIS A 242 -1.87 -3.83 -4.73
C HIS A 242 -2.30 -3.42 -3.32
N TYR A 243 -1.78 -2.30 -2.85
CA TYR A 243 -2.23 -1.63 -1.64
C TYR A 243 -3.27 -0.58 -2.05
N LYS A 244 -4.52 -0.75 -1.60
CA LYS A 244 -5.63 0.18 -1.81
C LYS A 244 -6.19 0.59 -0.45
N LEU A 245 -5.38 1.29 0.35
CA LEU A 245 -5.65 1.56 1.76
C LEU A 245 -6.08 3.01 2.05
N LYS A 246 -5.90 3.97 1.14
CA LYS A 246 -6.24 5.38 1.40
C LYS A 246 -7.69 5.58 1.84
N SER A 247 -8.60 4.79 1.25
CA SER A 247 -10.04 4.85 1.56
C SER A 247 -10.50 3.76 2.52
N VAL A 248 -9.56 3.03 3.13
CA VAL A 248 -9.87 1.99 4.12
C VAL A 248 -9.79 2.59 5.51
N GLU A 249 -10.93 2.60 6.20
CA GLU A 249 -10.98 2.95 7.61
C GLU A 249 -10.39 1.81 8.45
N VAL A 250 -9.18 2.02 8.96
CA VAL A 250 -8.41 1.01 9.70
C VAL A 250 -8.77 0.97 11.19
N SER A 251 -9.33 2.06 11.69
CA SER A 251 -9.90 2.28 13.03
C SER A 251 -10.87 3.44 12.97
N PRO A 252 -11.80 3.63 13.93
CA PRO A 252 -12.77 4.72 13.89
C PRO A 252 -12.11 6.09 13.66
N GLY A 253 -12.44 6.73 12.53
CA GLY A 253 -11.92 8.03 12.11
C GLY A 253 -10.44 8.04 11.68
N VAL A 254 -9.83 6.87 11.46
CA VAL A 254 -8.43 6.73 11.04
C VAL A 254 -8.35 5.87 9.78
N TYR A 255 -7.67 6.40 8.77
CA TYR A 255 -7.58 5.78 7.45
C TYR A 255 -6.16 5.34 7.11
N GLY A 256 -6.01 4.46 6.13
CA GLY A 256 -4.70 4.18 5.54
C GLY A 256 -4.15 5.40 4.79
N ASP A 257 -2.86 5.40 4.54
CA ASP A 257 -2.14 6.50 3.90
C ASP A 257 -1.80 6.23 2.42
N VAL A 258 -1.83 4.97 2.00
CA VAL A 258 -1.23 4.53 0.74
C VAL A 258 -2.23 3.86 -0.20
N ASP A 259 -2.17 4.29 -1.46
CA ASP A 259 -2.59 3.49 -2.60
C ASP A 259 -1.34 3.34 -3.47
N ARG A 260 -0.89 2.11 -3.70
CA ARG A 260 0.35 1.79 -4.43
C ARG A 260 0.26 0.40 -5.03
N ASP A 261 0.86 0.23 -6.19
CA ASP A 261 1.10 -1.08 -6.79
C ASP A 261 2.61 -1.32 -6.75
N GLU A 262 3.05 -2.46 -6.21
CA GLU A 262 4.46 -2.80 -6.07
C GLU A 262 4.77 -4.16 -6.70
N PRO A 263 5.32 -4.17 -7.93
CA PRO A 263 5.80 -5.38 -8.57
C PRO A 263 7.10 -5.90 -7.96
N PHE A 264 7.25 -7.22 -7.91
CA PHE A 264 8.51 -7.92 -7.67
C PHE A 264 8.55 -9.25 -8.42
N THR A 265 9.74 -9.88 -8.48
CA THR A 265 9.93 -11.18 -9.12
C THR A 265 10.46 -12.21 -8.12
N ILE A 266 9.97 -13.44 -8.23
CA ILE A 266 10.54 -14.59 -7.53
C ILE A 266 11.71 -15.14 -8.36
N GLY A 267 12.89 -15.20 -7.75
CA GLY A 267 14.11 -15.75 -8.35
C GLY A 267 14.13 -17.27 -8.37
N ARG A 268 15.33 -17.84 -8.35
CA ARG A 268 15.56 -19.30 -8.28
C ARG A 268 15.06 -19.89 -6.96
N SER A 269 14.85 -21.20 -6.94
CA SER A 269 14.57 -21.91 -5.68
C SER A 269 15.87 -22.21 -4.94
N GLN A 270 15.99 -21.77 -3.69
CA GLN A 270 17.08 -22.14 -2.80
C GLN A 270 16.57 -22.40 -1.38
N VAL A 271 16.84 -23.61 -0.88
CA VAL A 271 16.51 -24.04 0.48
C VAL A 271 17.77 -24.60 1.13
N SER A 272 18.21 -23.96 2.20
CA SER A 272 19.41 -24.35 2.94
C SER A 272 19.00 -25.02 4.25
N THR A 273 19.28 -26.30 4.41
CA THR A 273 18.97 -27.04 5.64
C THR A 273 20.22 -27.15 6.50
N ALA A 274 20.28 -26.39 7.59
CA ALA A 274 21.32 -26.45 8.61
C ALA A 274 20.95 -27.53 9.65
N ASP A 275 21.74 -28.59 9.70
CA ASP A 275 21.55 -29.69 10.65
C ASP A 275 22.55 -29.53 11.80
N ALA A 276 22.04 -29.17 12.97
CA ALA A 276 22.86 -28.97 14.16
C ALA A 276 23.39 -30.28 14.76
N GLY A 277 22.85 -31.43 14.37
CA GLY A 277 23.32 -32.76 14.81
C GLY A 277 24.48 -33.28 13.96
N THR A 278 24.50 -32.94 12.66
CA THR A 278 25.62 -33.31 11.76
C THR A 278 26.65 -32.18 11.58
N HIS A 279 26.34 -30.97 12.03
CA HIS A 279 27.16 -29.75 11.86
C HIS A 279 27.38 -29.39 10.38
N MET A 280 26.44 -29.78 9.51
CA MET A 280 26.48 -29.51 8.09
C MET A 280 25.23 -28.79 7.63
N MET A 281 25.40 -27.87 6.66
CA MET A 281 24.31 -27.26 5.94
C MET A 281 24.24 -27.81 4.52
N THR A 282 23.12 -28.41 4.15
CA THR A 282 22.84 -28.86 2.78
C THR A 282 22.05 -27.78 2.05
N VAL A 283 22.64 -27.21 1.00
CA VAL A 283 21.99 -26.23 0.13
C VAL A 283 21.37 -26.97 -1.05
N LYS A 284 20.05 -26.93 -1.16
CA LYS A 284 19.33 -27.38 -2.36
C LYS A 284 18.98 -26.20 -3.23
N ARG A 285 19.27 -26.31 -4.52
CA ARG A 285 18.90 -25.34 -5.55
C ARG A 285 18.07 -26.04 -6.61
N ASP A 286 16.89 -25.50 -6.89
CA ASP A 286 15.94 -26.05 -7.85
C ASP A 286 15.64 -27.55 -7.62
N GLY A 287 15.54 -27.93 -6.34
CA GLY A 287 15.25 -29.29 -5.88
C GLY A 287 16.46 -30.24 -5.77
N ALA A 288 17.59 -29.92 -6.40
CA ALA A 288 18.81 -30.73 -6.36
C ALA A 288 19.79 -30.25 -5.30
N VAL A 289 20.60 -31.16 -4.73
CA VAL A 289 21.70 -30.77 -3.84
C VAL A 289 22.74 -30.01 -4.66
N TYR A 290 22.98 -28.76 -4.28
CA TYR A 290 23.95 -27.88 -4.94
C TYR A 290 25.30 -27.90 -4.22
N LYS A 291 25.30 -27.87 -2.88
CA LYS A 291 26.51 -28.01 -2.06
C LYS A 291 26.19 -28.36 -0.61
N THR A 292 27.21 -28.83 0.09
CA THR A 292 27.20 -29.01 1.54
C THR A 292 28.28 -28.14 2.18
N ILE A 293 27.94 -27.43 3.24
CA ILE A 293 28.79 -26.44 3.90
C ILE A 293 29.00 -26.84 5.36
N PRO A 294 30.24 -26.95 5.86
CA PRO A 294 30.48 -27.14 7.28
C PRO A 294 30.05 -25.89 8.06
N ILE A 295 29.31 -26.09 9.15
CA ILE A 295 28.78 -25.02 9.99
C ILE A 295 29.10 -25.27 11.46
N THR A 296 28.93 -24.24 12.29
CA THR A 296 28.66 -24.40 13.73
C THR A 296 27.29 -23.80 14.03
N ALA A 297 26.45 -24.52 14.77
CA ALA A 297 25.19 -24.00 15.30
C ALA A 297 25.35 -23.55 16.77
N GLY A 298 24.24 -23.19 17.41
CA GLY A 298 24.18 -22.78 18.81
C GLY A 298 24.54 -23.90 19.77
N ASN A 299 25.35 -23.58 20.77
CA ASN A 299 25.78 -24.52 21.82
C ASN A 299 24.61 -24.96 22.73
N ASP A 300 24.88 -25.84 23.68
CA ASP A 300 23.83 -26.41 24.55
C ASP A 300 23.14 -25.38 25.46
N GLU A 301 23.85 -24.32 25.86
CA GLU A 301 23.32 -23.23 26.68
C GLU A 301 22.49 -22.23 25.87
N ASN A 302 22.85 -22.06 24.59
CA ASN A 302 22.25 -21.12 23.65
C ASN A 302 21.93 -21.82 22.32
N PRO A 303 21.05 -22.82 22.32
CA PRO A 303 20.84 -23.65 21.15
C PRO A 303 20.11 -22.87 20.06
N SER A 304 20.47 -23.12 18.80
CA SER A 304 19.79 -22.51 17.65
C SER A 304 18.30 -22.86 17.64
N TRP A 305 17.45 -21.97 17.17
CA TRP A 305 16.05 -22.31 16.91
C TRP A 305 15.96 -23.43 15.89
N ASN A 306 14.99 -24.33 16.06
CA ASN A 306 14.53 -25.22 15.00
C ASN A 306 13.45 -24.52 14.15
N GLY A 307 13.20 -25.01 12.95
CA GLY A 307 12.09 -24.55 12.10
C GLY A 307 12.54 -23.88 10.80
N THR A 308 11.59 -23.24 10.13
CA THR A 308 11.77 -22.66 8.80
C THR A 308 11.79 -21.14 8.90
N MET A 309 12.92 -20.55 8.56
CA MET A 309 13.15 -19.11 8.54
C MET A 309 13.46 -18.64 7.12
N VAL A 310 13.34 -17.34 6.90
CA VAL A 310 13.58 -16.71 5.59
C VAL A 310 14.57 -15.57 5.79
N ILE A 311 15.53 -15.47 4.88
CA ILE A 311 16.51 -14.37 4.89
C ILE A 311 15.75 -13.07 4.69
N SER A 312 15.77 -12.19 5.69
CA SER A 312 15.06 -10.90 5.69
C SER A 312 15.97 -9.70 5.43
N GLY A 313 17.28 -9.86 5.61
CA GLY A 313 18.28 -8.83 5.39
C GLY A 313 19.65 -9.43 5.11
N LYS A 314 20.50 -8.63 4.47
CA LYS A 314 21.87 -9.01 4.12
C LYS A 314 22.81 -7.83 4.38
N GLU A 315 23.82 -8.04 5.20
CA GLU A 315 24.83 -7.05 5.55
C GLU A 315 26.23 -7.63 5.29
N LYS A 316 27.05 -6.95 4.48
CA LYS A 316 28.43 -7.41 4.21
C LYS A 316 29.26 -7.48 5.49
N VAL A 317 29.05 -6.52 6.39
CA VAL A 317 29.63 -6.48 7.73
C VAL A 317 28.58 -5.87 8.65
N THR A 318 28.39 -6.45 9.83
CA THR A 318 27.55 -5.87 10.88
C THR A 318 28.17 -6.10 12.25
N ARG A 319 27.86 -5.21 13.20
CA ARG A 319 28.12 -5.47 14.61
C ARG A 319 27.06 -6.41 15.16
N MET A 320 27.46 -7.45 15.87
CA MET A 320 26.55 -8.32 16.61
C MET A 320 26.90 -8.27 18.10
N ASN A 321 25.91 -7.88 18.91
CA ASN A 321 26.08 -7.68 20.35
C ASN A 321 24.98 -8.46 21.10
N SER A 322 25.37 -9.41 21.96
CA SER A 322 24.45 -10.26 22.72
C SER A 322 23.58 -9.49 23.71
N ALA A 323 24.01 -8.34 24.21
CA ALA A 323 23.20 -7.49 25.11
C ALA A 323 21.96 -6.90 24.40
N THR A 324 21.92 -6.92 23.07
CA THR A 324 20.74 -6.54 22.28
C THR A 324 19.76 -7.70 22.05
N VAL A 325 20.11 -8.91 22.49
CA VAL A 325 19.33 -10.13 22.32
C VAL A 325 18.85 -10.62 23.68
N ALA A 326 17.55 -10.87 23.80
CA ALA A 326 16.99 -11.38 25.05
C ALA A 326 17.38 -12.85 25.27
N ASN A 327 17.66 -13.21 26.54
CA ASN A 327 17.82 -14.59 27.03
C ASN A 327 19.08 -15.35 26.52
N ILE A 328 20.16 -14.64 26.18
CA ILE A 328 21.48 -15.28 26.00
C ILE A 328 22.08 -15.61 27.37
N GLN A 329 22.59 -16.82 27.52
CA GLN A 329 23.29 -17.31 28.72
C GLN A 329 24.80 -17.42 28.44
N GLY A 330 25.61 -17.29 29.49
CA GLY A 330 27.08 -17.36 29.37
C GLY A 330 27.73 -15.98 29.12
N GLU A 331 28.96 -15.99 28.60
CA GLU A 331 29.72 -14.76 28.33
C GLU A 331 29.05 -13.94 27.22
N GLU A 332 28.87 -12.64 27.48
CA GLU A 332 28.41 -11.71 26.46
C GLU A 332 29.44 -11.59 25.33
N TYR A 333 28.95 -11.41 24.10
CA TYR A 333 29.78 -11.10 22.96
C TYR A 333 29.39 -9.76 22.35
N ASP A 334 30.40 -9.02 21.89
CA ASP A 334 30.24 -7.81 21.11
C ASP A 334 31.26 -7.80 19.99
N VAL A 335 30.87 -8.33 18.84
CA VAL A 335 31.75 -8.46 17.67
C VAL A 335 31.42 -7.32 16.72
N PRO A 336 32.33 -6.34 16.53
CA PRO A 336 32.05 -5.13 15.75
C PRO A 336 31.95 -5.37 14.24
N ASP A 337 32.53 -6.46 13.74
CA ASP A 337 32.81 -6.70 12.33
C ASP A 337 32.44 -8.12 11.88
N VAL A 338 31.25 -8.61 12.24
CA VAL A 338 30.76 -9.92 11.76
C VAL A 338 30.51 -9.85 10.24
N PRO A 339 31.25 -10.61 9.41
CA PRO A 339 31.12 -10.54 7.97
C PRO A 339 29.96 -11.39 7.44
N HIS A 340 29.50 -11.04 6.24
CA HIS A 340 28.55 -11.81 5.42
C HIS A 340 27.30 -12.25 6.19
N ALA A 341 26.71 -11.33 6.94
CA ALA A 341 25.57 -11.60 7.80
C ALA A 341 24.26 -11.60 7.01
N MET A 342 23.43 -12.60 7.26
CA MET A 342 22.10 -12.76 6.69
C MET A 342 21.08 -13.00 7.80
N ARG A 343 20.20 -12.04 8.00
CA ARG A 343 19.25 -12.02 9.12
C ARG A 343 18.12 -13.02 8.90
N LEU A 344 17.86 -13.88 9.88
CA LEU A 344 16.76 -14.85 9.86
C LEU A 344 15.59 -14.46 10.77
N THR A 345 15.89 -13.96 11.98
CA THR A 345 14.88 -13.64 12.99
C THR A 345 15.03 -12.22 13.50
N SER A 346 13.92 -11.62 13.97
CA SER A 346 13.95 -10.34 14.67
C SER A 346 14.67 -10.43 16.02
N SER A 347 14.68 -11.62 16.64
CA SER A 347 15.37 -11.88 17.90
C SER A 347 16.89 -12.11 17.74
N GLY A 348 17.48 -11.85 16.57
CA GLY A 348 18.94 -11.82 16.42
C GLY A 348 19.61 -13.12 15.94
N THR A 349 18.89 -14.03 15.29
CA THR A 349 19.50 -15.20 14.63
C THR A 349 19.93 -14.85 13.20
N TYR A 350 21.17 -15.21 12.86
CA TYR A 350 21.75 -15.01 11.53
C TYR A 350 22.37 -16.30 10.98
N VAL A 351 22.50 -16.34 9.66
CA VAL A 351 23.61 -17.06 9.02
C VAL A 351 24.73 -16.05 8.77
N HIS A 352 25.98 -16.35 9.15
CA HIS A 352 27.07 -15.39 8.96
C HIS A 352 28.45 -16.03 8.82
N GLY A 353 29.41 -15.22 8.38
CA GLY A 353 30.82 -15.56 8.38
C GLY A 353 31.45 -15.43 9.76
N ASN A 354 32.38 -16.31 10.09
CA ASN A 354 33.10 -16.32 11.35
C ASN A 354 34.58 -16.57 11.10
N TYR A 355 35.41 -15.62 11.52
CA TYR A 355 36.86 -15.64 11.35
C TYR A 355 37.64 -16.00 12.62
N TRP A 356 36.95 -16.10 13.76
CA TRP A 356 37.55 -16.31 15.08
C TRP A 356 37.41 -17.76 15.59
N GLY A 357 36.41 -18.49 15.09
CA GLY A 357 36.16 -19.89 15.44
C GLY A 357 36.76 -20.89 14.46
N ASN A 358 36.79 -22.16 14.85
CA ASN A 358 37.26 -23.28 14.03
C ASN A 358 36.41 -24.57 14.20
N ALA A 359 35.22 -24.46 14.81
CA ALA A 359 34.30 -25.55 15.15
C ALA A 359 33.46 -26.06 13.96
N PHE A 360 33.62 -25.45 12.78
CA PHE A 360 32.82 -25.74 11.59
C PHE A 360 32.88 -27.22 11.19
N GLY A 361 31.73 -27.88 11.11
CA GLY A 361 31.64 -29.31 10.80
C GLY A 361 32.02 -30.25 11.94
N LYS A 362 32.25 -29.73 13.17
CA LYS A 362 32.76 -30.53 14.31
C LYS A 362 31.88 -30.44 15.55
N SER A 363 31.41 -29.25 15.90
CA SER A 363 30.61 -29.03 17.11
C SER A 363 29.77 -27.76 17.00
N ASN A 364 28.83 -27.61 17.94
CA ASN A 364 28.04 -26.40 18.09
C ASN A 364 28.67 -25.48 19.16
N ALA A 365 29.06 -24.29 18.75
CA ALA A 365 29.82 -23.34 19.56
C ALA A 365 29.28 -21.90 19.50
N SER A 366 28.22 -21.61 18.73
CA SER A 366 27.68 -20.26 18.62
C SER A 366 26.66 -19.96 19.73
N HIS A 367 26.19 -18.72 19.81
CA HIS A 367 25.07 -18.28 20.66
C HIS A 367 23.72 -18.35 19.94
N GLY A 368 23.54 -19.36 19.08
CA GLY A 368 22.28 -19.62 18.37
C GLY A 368 22.30 -19.28 16.88
N CYS A 369 23.31 -18.55 16.40
CA CYS A 369 23.52 -18.31 14.96
C CYS A 369 24.04 -19.57 14.23
N ILE A 370 23.89 -19.58 12.91
CA ILE A 370 24.55 -20.56 12.06
C ILE A 370 25.78 -19.89 11.44
N SER A 371 26.96 -20.28 11.89
CA SER A 371 28.20 -19.67 11.41
C SER A 371 28.96 -20.59 10.47
N MET A 372 29.68 -20.00 9.52
CA MET A 372 30.56 -20.69 8.58
C MET A 372 31.89 -19.95 8.44
N GLN A 373 32.93 -20.67 8.01
CA GLN A 373 34.30 -20.14 7.92
C GLN A 373 34.34 -18.88 7.05
N ASP A 374 35.02 -17.85 7.57
CA ASP A 374 35.33 -16.61 6.85
C ASP A 374 36.70 -16.04 7.28
N ALA A 375 37.04 -14.86 6.78
CA ALA A 375 38.18 -14.06 7.16
C ALA A 375 37.75 -12.75 7.85
N LYS A 376 38.67 -12.15 8.63
CA LYS A 376 38.42 -10.88 9.32
C LYS A 376 38.15 -9.78 8.28
N GLY A 377 37.07 -9.02 8.45
CA GLY A 377 36.60 -8.04 7.47
C GLY A 377 35.82 -8.61 6.29
N GLY A 378 35.70 -9.94 6.18
CA GLY A 378 34.98 -10.65 5.12
C GLY A 378 35.83 -10.86 3.87
N ASP A 379 35.87 -12.11 3.38
CA ASP A 379 36.45 -12.46 2.08
C ASP A 379 35.35 -13.05 1.17
N ASP A 380 35.06 -12.39 0.04
CA ASP A 380 34.06 -12.86 -0.94
C ASP A 380 34.41 -14.28 -1.49
N GLY A 381 35.70 -14.68 -1.44
CA GLY A 381 36.18 -16.00 -1.80
C GLY A 381 36.01 -17.08 -0.73
N SER A 382 35.69 -16.70 0.51
CA SER A 382 35.51 -17.62 1.63
C SER A 382 34.24 -18.45 1.49
N THR A 383 34.06 -19.43 2.38
CA THR A 383 32.84 -20.23 2.43
C THR A 383 31.62 -19.36 2.67
N ALA A 384 31.71 -18.43 3.64
CA ALA A 384 30.64 -17.49 3.96
C ALA A 384 30.40 -16.46 2.86
N GLY A 385 31.47 -15.89 2.28
CA GLY A 385 31.37 -14.92 1.20
C GLY A 385 30.66 -15.47 -0.04
N LYS A 386 31.01 -16.70 -0.44
CA LYS A 386 30.33 -17.41 -1.54
C LYS A 386 28.87 -17.67 -1.21
N PHE A 387 28.55 -18.19 -0.03
CA PHE A 387 27.17 -18.46 0.36
C PHE A 387 26.33 -17.17 0.42
N PHE A 388 26.91 -16.07 0.89
CA PHE A 388 26.27 -14.76 0.92
C PHE A 388 26.00 -14.23 -0.49
N ALA A 389 26.98 -14.26 -1.39
CA ALA A 389 26.81 -13.82 -2.78
C ALA A 389 25.74 -14.66 -3.51
N GLU A 390 25.69 -15.95 -3.20
CA GLU A 390 24.75 -16.93 -3.75
C GLU A 390 23.40 -16.99 -3.01
N SER A 391 23.07 -16.04 -2.13
CA SER A 391 21.79 -16.01 -1.40
C SER A 391 20.99 -14.75 -1.72
N LEU A 392 19.67 -14.87 -1.72
CA LEU A 392 18.72 -13.76 -1.89
C LEU A 392 17.97 -13.50 -0.58
N ILE A 393 17.54 -12.25 -0.38
CA ILE A 393 16.44 -12.00 0.55
C ILE A 393 15.23 -12.81 0.06
N GLY A 394 14.54 -13.50 0.95
CA GLY A 394 13.47 -14.45 0.59
C GLY A 394 13.94 -15.90 0.44
N ASP A 395 15.24 -16.20 0.42
CA ASP A 395 15.70 -17.60 0.43
C ASP A 395 15.43 -18.27 1.79
N VAL A 396 15.19 -19.57 1.77
CA VAL A 396 14.79 -20.34 2.94
C VAL A 396 16.01 -20.91 3.66
N VAL A 397 16.04 -20.76 4.99
CA VAL A 397 16.96 -21.48 5.88
C VAL A 397 16.13 -22.29 6.87
N LYS A 398 16.28 -23.61 6.81
CA LYS A 398 15.66 -24.55 7.74
C LYS A 398 16.70 -25.04 8.73
N ILE A 399 16.44 -24.90 10.03
CA ILE A 399 17.32 -25.42 11.08
C ILE A 399 16.65 -26.65 11.69
N VAL A 400 17.40 -27.75 11.79
CA VAL A 400 16.93 -29.03 12.33
C VAL A 400 17.91 -29.62 13.32
N ASN A 401 17.42 -30.55 14.14
CA ASN A 401 18.20 -31.33 15.11
C ASN A 401 18.98 -30.48 16.12
N SER A 402 18.56 -29.23 16.36
CA SER A 402 19.05 -28.42 17.47
C SER A 402 18.35 -28.83 18.77
N LYS A 403 19.01 -28.63 19.92
CA LYS A 403 18.37 -28.74 21.25
C LYS A 403 17.41 -27.58 21.54
N GLY A 404 17.38 -26.58 20.68
CA GLY A 404 16.56 -25.39 20.82
C GLY A 404 15.10 -25.64 20.51
N LYS A 405 14.25 -24.70 20.92
CA LYS A 405 12.82 -24.75 20.60
C LYS A 405 12.60 -24.43 19.12
N THR A 406 11.42 -24.73 18.62
CA THR A 406 10.97 -24.25 17.31
C THR A 406 10.76 -22.74 17.36
N VAL A 407 11.21 -22.04 16.32
CA VAL A 407 11.05 -20.59 16.17
C VAL A 407 9.56 -20.22 16.17
N SER A 408 9.22 -19.13 16.86
CA SER A 408 7.87 -18.56 16.78
C SER A 408 7.62 -18.02 15.36
N PRO A 409 6.42 -18.22 14.78
CA PRO A 409 6.15 -17.79 13.41
C PRO A 409 6.17 -16.28 13.21
N ASP A 410 5.95 -15.50 14.26
CA ASP A 410 6.04 -14.04 14.26
C ASP A 410 7.48 -13.52 14.46
N ASN A 411 8.46 -14.39 14.73
CA ASN A 411 9.85 -13.97 14.92
C ASN A 411 10.56 -13.87 13.56
N GLY A 412 10.69 -12.64 13.04
CA GLY A 412 11.13 -12.40 11.67
C GLY A 412 10.16 -13.03 10.66
N LEU A 413 10.67 -13.49 9.52
CA LEU A 413 9.86 -14.10 8.45
C LEU A 413 9.76 -15.62 8.61
N SER A 414 9.30 -16.07 9.79
CA SER A 414 9.27 -17.49 10.18
C SER A 414 7.89 -18.15 10.00
N GLY A 415 6.97 -17.48 9.30
CA GLY A 415 5.58 -17.92 9.09
C GLY A 415 5.41 -19.29 8.40
N TRP A 416 6.44 -19.78 7.72
CA TRP A 416 6.49 -21.14 7.15
C TRP A 416 6.58 -22.26 8.18
N THR A 417 6.82 -21.92 9.45
CA THR A 417 6.77 -22.86 10.57
C THR A 417 5.33 -23.17 10.99
N LEU A 418 4.35 -22.31 10.62
CA LEU A 418 2.93 -22.61 10.77
C LEU A 418 2.43 -23.50 9.64
N SER A 419 1.56 -24.46 9.99
CA SER A 419 0.78 -25.20 8.99
C SER A 419 -0.14 -24.25 8.21
N TRP A 420 -0.46 -24.59 6.97
CA TRP A 420 -1.37 -23.78 6.15
C TRP A 420 -2.79 -23.67 6.72
N SER A 421 -3.25 -24.63 7.52
CA SER A 421 -4.54 -24.55 8.19
C SER A 421 -4.57 -23.57 9.37
N GLN A 422 -3.41 -23.34 10.00
CA GLN A 422 -3.26 -22.35 11.08
C GLN A 422 -2.96 -20.95 10.54
N TRP A 423 -2.33 -20.87 9.36
CA TRP A 423 -2.14 -19.64 8.61
C TRP A 423 -3.48 -19.10 8.13
#